data_AF-A0A942N8P6-F1
#
_entry.id   AF-A0A942N8P6-F1
#
_cell.length_a   1.000
_cell.length_b   1.000
_cell.length_c   1.000
_cell.angle_alpha   90.00
_cell.angle_beta   90.00
_cell.angle_gamma   90.00
#
_symmetry.space_group_name_H-M   'P 1'
#
loop_
_entity.id
_entity.type
_entity.pdbx_description
1 polymer ?
#
loop_
_entity_poly.entity_id
_entity_poly.type
_entity_poly.pdbx_seq_one_letter_code
_entity_poly.pdbx_strand_id
1 'polypeptide(L)'
;MIYMWKEERGQPYYRFQTESRKAADKMKRRQNFKLVGWGVNCQVWVFVAKINRGDTAKKVLKTLSGNVVKFDKNEDLFYSPTDLSDAVKEAA
;
A
#
# COMPACT_ATOMS: atom_id res chain seq x y z
N MET A 1 -1.31 7.00 -4.73
CA MET A 1 -1.62 5.57 -4.94
C MET A 1 -0.87 4.72 -3.91
N ILE A 2 -1.41 3.59 -3.48
CA ILE A 2 -0.70 2.54 -2.74
C ILE A 2 -0.82 1.24 -3.54
N TYR A 3 0.31 0.59 -3.79
CA TYR A 3 0.40 -0.73 -4.41
C TYR A 3 0.73 -1.76 -3.34
N MET A 4 0.22 -2.97 -3.49
CA MET A 4 0.47 -4.10 -2.61
C MET A 4 0.59 -5.38 -3.41
N TRP A 5 1.63 -6.15 -3.14
CA TRP A 5 1.80 -7.49 -3.70
C TRP A 5 2.38 -8.42 -2.65
N LYS A 6 2.29 -9.71 -2.94
CA LYS A 6 2.89 -10.75 -2.11
C LYS A 6 4.33 -10.95 -2.57
N GLU A 7 5.28 -10.96 -1.63
CA GLU A 7 6.69 -11.09 -1.97
C GLU A 7 7.04 -12.50 -2.45
N GLU A 8 6.52 -13.50 -1.77
CA GLU A 8 6.76 -14.91 -2.08
C GLU A 8 5.50 -15.75 -1.82
N ARG A 9 5.22 -16.71 -2.70
CA ARG A 9 4.08 -17.62 -2.52
C ARG A 9 4.28 -18.47 -1.25
N GLY A 10 3.19 -18.72 -0.52
CA GLY A 10 3.24 -19.46 0.75
C GLY A 10 3.73 -18.65 1.97
N GLN A 11 4.53 -17.60 1.77
CA GLN A 11 5.01 -16.78 2.88
C GLN A 11 4.01 -15.69 3.32
N PRO A 12 4.04 -15.23 4.57
CA PRO A 12 3.15 -14.18 5.06
C PRO A 12 3.67 -12.76 4.78
N TYR A 13 4.59 -12.56 3.84
CA TYR A 13 5.21 -11.25 3.59
C TYR A 13 4.54 -10.51 2.43
N TYR A 14 4.05 -9.31 2.71
CA TYR A 14 3.44 -8.41 1.74
C TYR A 14 4.26 -7.13 1.66
N ARG A 15 4.48 -6.67 0.43
CA ARG A 15 5.10 -5.39 0.16
C ARG A 15 4.05 -4.35 -0.13
N PHE A 16 4.34 -3.13 0.31
CA PHE A 16 3.50 -1.96 0.11
C PHE A 16 4.36 -0.85 -0.46
N GLN A 17 4.00 -0.33 -1.63
CA GLN A 17 4.68 0.77 -2.28
C GLN A 17 3.77 1.98 -2.35
N THR A 18 4.32 3.16 -2.09
CA THR A 18 3.59 4.41 -2.30
C THR A 18 4.52 5.52 -2.72
N GLU A 19 3.96 6.46 -3.48
CA GLU A 19 4.60 7.73 -3.81
C GLU A 19 4.07 8.88 -2.96
N SER A 20 3.01 8.66 -2.17
CA SER A 20 2.45 9.69 -1.31
C SER A 20 3.19 9.74 0.02
N ARG A 21 3.80 10.88 0.34
CA ARG A 21 4.46 11.09 1.63
C ARG A 21 3.51 10.88 2.82
N LYS A 22 2.26 11.34 2.71
CA LYS A 22 1.22 11.15 3.76
C LYS A 22 0.92 9.67 4.00
N ALA A 23 0.82 8.87 2.93
CA ALA A 23 0.63 7.43 3.05
C ALA A 23 1.87 6.73 3.66
N ALA A 24 3.07 7.16 3.26
CA ALA A 24 4.33 6.66 3.82
C ALA A 24 4.41 6.97 5.32
N ASP A 25 4.09 8.19 5.75
CA ASP A 25 4.11 8.56 7.17
C ASP A 25 3.04 7.80 7.97
N LYS A 26 1.86 7.54 7.39
CA LYS A 26 0.82 6.68 7.98
C LYS A 26 1.32 5.24 8.18
N MET A 27 2.09 4.69 7.23
CA MET A 27 2.71 3.37 7.36
C MET A 27 3.83 3.37 8.40
N LYS A 28 4.70 4.38 8.42
CA LYS A 28 5.77 4.53 9.42
C LYS A 28 5.26 4.55 10.87
N ARG A 29 4.06 5.08 11.11
CA ARG A 29 3.44 5.11 12.45
C ARG A 29 2.89 3.76 12.91
N ARG A 30 2.74 2.77 12.02
CA ARG A 30 2.18 1.46 12.34
C ARG A 30 3.30 0.47 12.64
N GLN A 31 3.26 -0.17 13.80
CA GLN A 31 4.28 -1.14 14.23
C GLN A 31 4.48 -2.33 13.27
N ASN A 32 3.43 -2.72 12.54
CA ASN A 32 3.49 -3.87 11.62
C ASN A 32 4.18 -3.58 10.29
N PHE A 33 4.59 -2.33 10.03
CA PHE A 33 5.22 -1.93 8.78
C PHE A 33 6.69 -1.59 9.03
N LYS A 34 7.59 -2.26 8.31
CA LYS A 34 9.01 -1.96 8.30
C LYS A 34 9.38 -1.33 6.96
N LEU A 35 10.03 -0.17 6.99
CA LEU A 35 10.58 0.47 5.78
C LEU A 35 11.75 -0.36 5.27
N VAL A 36 11.68 -0.81 4.02
CA VAL A 36 12.70 -1.67 3.38
C VAL A 36 13.36 -1.03 2.17
N GLY A 37 12.74 0.00 1.59
CA GLY A 37 13.31 0.76 0.50
C GLY A 37 12.74 2.16 0.46
N TRP A 38 13.57 3.12 0.07
CA TRP A 38 13.15 4.49 -0.21
C TRP A 38 13.98 5.04 -1.35
N GLY A 39 13.33 5.79 -2.23
CA GLY A 39 13.99 6.50 -3.31
C GLY A 39 14.63 7.79 -2.80
N VAL A 40 15.89 8.01 -3.14
CA VAL A 40 16.59 9.28 -2.86
C VAL A 40 16.25 10.32 -3.93
N ASN A 41 16.25 9.91 -5.21
CA ASN A 41 15.96 10.76 -6.37
C ASN A 41 14.55 10.55 -6.94
N CYS A 42 13.77 9.65 -6.34
CA CYS A 42 12.38 9.41 -6.70
C CYS A 42 11.53 9.35 -5.43
N GLN A 43 10.30 9.84 -5.52
CA GLN A 43 9.41 9.87 -4.37
C GLN A 43 8.73 8.51 -4.21
N VAL A 44 9.50 7.48 -3.82
CA VAL A 44 8.99 6.11 -3.65
C VAL A 44 9.38 5.61 -2.26
N TRP A 45 8.42 5.03 -1.55
CA TRP A 45 8.66 4.28 -0.32
C TRP A 45 8.12 2.87 -0.45
N VAL A 46 8.91 1.90 -0.02
CA VAL A 46 8.56 0.48 -0.01
C VAL A 46 8.65 -0.03 1.42
N PHE A 47 7.54 -0.58 1.90
CA PHE A 47 7.41 -1.20 3.22
C PHE A 47 7.15 -2.68 3.08
N VAL A 48 7.55 -3.46 4.09
CA VAL A 48 7.14 -4.85 4.26
C VAL A 48 6.26 -4.97 5.50
N ALA A 49 5.22 -5.79 5.42
CA ALA A 49 4.40 -6.19 6.54
C ALA A 49 4.17 -7.70 6.55
N LYS A 50 4.21 -8.30 7.74
CA LYS A 50 3.91 -9.72 7.94
C LYS A 50 2.41 -9.89 8.20
N ILE A 51 1.70 -10.50 7.27
CA ILE A 51 0.25 -10.73 7.32
C ILE A 51 -0.04 -12.17 6.89
N ASN A 52 -0.61 -12.97 7.80
CA ASN A 52 -0.82 -14.41 7.53
C ASN A 52 -1.96 -14.71 6.56
N ARG A 53 -2.95 -13.80 6.43
CA ARG A 53 -4.15 -14.00 5.60
C ARG A 53 -4.26 -12.93 4.52
N GLY A 54 -4.48 -13.35 3.28
CA GLY A 54 -4.63 -12.43 2.14
C GLY A 54 -5.79 -11.45 2.29
N ASP A 55 -6.92 -11.90 2.84
CA ASP A 55 -8.08 -11.02 3.07
C ASP A 55 -7.77 -9.94 4.11
N THR A 56 -6.96 -10.25 5.11
CA THR A 56 -6.47 -9.25 6.07
C THR A 56 -5.56 -8.25 5.39
N ALA A 57 -4.68 -8.69 4.47
CA ALA A 57 -3.82 -7.78 3.72
C ALA A 57 -4.63 -6.79 2.85
N LYS A 58 -5.68 -7.28 2.17
CA LYS A 58 -6.61 -6.41 1.42
C LYS A 58 -7.34 -5.41 2.32
N LYS A 59 -7.79 -5.84 3.51
CA LYS A 59 -8.40 -4.95 4.51
C LYS A 59 -7.42 -3.88 4.97
N VAL A 60 -6.17 -4.26 5.25
CA VAL A 60 -5.11 -3.32 5.63
C VAL A 60 -4.89 -2.29 4.53
N LEU A 61 -4.79 -2.72 3.26
CA LEU A 61 -4.67 -1.82 2.12
C LEU A 61 -5.84 -0.83 2.03
N LYS A 62 -7.08 -1.31 2.17
CA LYS A 62 -8.29 -0.47 2.23
C LYS A 62 -8.22 0.55 3.37
N THR A 63 -7.78 0.16 4.57
CA THR A 63 -7.63 1.08 5.71
C THR A 63 -6.51 2.10 5.48
N LEU A 64 -5.44 1.72 4.77
CA LEU A 64 -4.34 2.64 4.45
C LEU A 64 -4.78 3.68 3.44
N SER A 65 -5.42 3.28 2.35
CA SER A 65 -5.83 4.15 1.25
C SER A 65 -7.10 4.95 1.54
N GLY A 66 -8.01 4.41 2.36
CA GLY A 66 -9.37 4.97 2.57
C GLY A 66 -10.35 4.59 1.46
N ASN A 67 -9.89 3.87 0.43
CA ASN A 67 -10.58 3.68 -0.84
C ASN A 67 -10.84 2.21 -1.17
N VAL A 68 -11.62 2.00 -2.24
CA VAL A 68 -11.79 0.68 -2.84
C VAL A 68 -10.45 0.15 -3.36
N VAL A 69 -10.17 -1.11 -3.05
CA VAL A 69 -8.99 -1.83 -3.54
C VAL A 69 -9.33 -2.45 -4.90
N LYS A 70 -8.51 -2.16 -5.90
CA LYS A 70 -8.56 -2.76 -7.22
C LYS A 70 -7.46 -3.81 -7.35
N PHE A 71 -7.70 -4.80 -8.20
CA PHE A 71 -6.73 -5.85 -8.51
C PHE A 71 -6.40 -5.80 -10.00
N ASP A 72 -5.12 -5.71 -10.31
CA ASP A 72 -4.61 -5.85 -11.67
C ASP A 72 -4.21 -7.30 -11.91
N LYS A 73 -4.88 -7.95 -12.86
CA LYS A 73 -4.59 -9.35 -13.21
C LYS A 73 -3.31 -9.50 -14.03
N ASN A 74 -2.89 -8.46 -14.76
CA ASN A 74 -1.72 -8.54 -15.64
C ASN A 74 -0.43 -8.46 -14.84
N GLU A 75 -0.42 -7.64 -13.79
CA GLU A 75 0.74 -7.43 -12.93
C GLU A 75 0.65 -8.18 -11.59
N ASP A 76 -0.41 -8.97 -11.37
CA ASP A 76 -0.71 -9.70 -10.12
C ASP A 76 -0.58 -8.83 -8.86
N LEU A 77 -1.06 -7.58 -8.96
CA LEU A 77 -0.92 -6.59 -7.89
C LEU A 77 -2.26 -5.99 -7.47
N PHE A 78 -2.33 -5.60 -6.20
CA PHE A 78 -3.43 -4.82 -5.66
C PHE A 78 -3.03 -3.36 -5.61
N TYR A 79 -3.93 -2.47 -5.99
CA TYR A 79 -3.70 -1.04 -5.88
C TYR A 79 -4.93 -0.32 -5.37
N SER A 80 -4.70 0.84 -4.74
CA SER A 80 -5.79 1.70 -4.29
C SER A 80 -5.36 3.17 -4.35
N PRO A 81 -6.20 4.05 -4.94
CA PRO A 81 -5.93 5.49 -4.94
C PRO A 81 -5.87 6.00 -3.51
N THR A 82 -4.99 6.96 -3.25
CA THR A 82 -4.87 7.57 -1.92
C THR A 82 -5.75 8.80 -1.88
N ASP A 83 -6.83 8.79 -1.09
CA ASP A 83 -7.64 9.99 -0.79
C ASP A 83 -6.96 10.93 0.20
N LEU A 84 -5.69 10.68 0.53
CA LEU A 84 -4.95 11.47 1.51
C LEU A 84 -4.54 12.86 0.98
N SER A 85 -5.02 13.29 -0.18
CA SER A 85 -5.00 14.68 -0.64
C SER A 85 -6.43 15.21 -0.78
N ASP A 86 -6.62 16.45 -0.35
CA ASP A 86 -7.83 17.29 -0.40
C ASP A 86 -8.40 17.54 -1.82
N ALA A 87 -8.42 16.53 -2.69
CA ALA A 87 -8.59 16.70 -4.14
C ALA A 87 -9.39 15.60 -4.84
N VAL A 88 -10.43 15.04 -4.21
CA VAL A 88 -11.51 14.35 -4.96
C VAL A 88 -12.86 14.86 -4.46
N LYS A 89 -13.13 16.12 -4.82
CA LYS A 89 -14.48 16.72 -4.87
C LYS A 89 -14.95 16.92 -6.32
N GLU A 90 -14.42 16.15 -7.27
CA GLU A 90 -14.92 16.09 -8.64
C GLU A 90 -15.08 14.59 -8.97
N ALA A 91 -16.21 14.05 -9.38
CA ALA A 91 -17.46 14.64 -9.80
C ALA A 91 -18.63 13.79 -9.26
N ALA A 92 -19.71 14.49 -8.95
CA ALA A 92 -21.04 13.93 -8.76
C ALA A 92 -21.60 13.35 -10.07
#